data_AF-A0A7Y5KYP9-F1
#
_entry.id   AF-A0A7Y5KYP9-F1
#
_cell.length_a   1.000
_cell.length_b   1.000
_cell.length_c   1.000
_cell.angle_alpha   90.00
_cell.angle_beta   90.00
_cell.angle_gamma   90.00
#
_symmetry.space_group_name_H-M   'P 1'
#
loop_
_entity.id
_entity.type
_entity.pdbx_description
1 polymer ?
#
loop_
_entity_poly.entity_id
_entity_poly.type
_entity_poly.pdbx_seq_one_letter_code
_entity_poly.pdbx_strand_id
1 'polypeptide(L)'
;MSDDQIDPRVFEEPPPVLPNRRAFFQRLSETIDTVERFKKMDPAPAAAEFWDQFLVQLTTMKKWASAEEGPSEHQKELVNVGWLALREFEEDPSPRMQKLKDDIVAVDEYFRVWPEG
;
A
#
# COMPACT_ATOMS: atom_id res chain seq x y z
N MET A 1 43.01 9.25 -6.27
CA MET A 1 41.96 8.23 -6.18
C MET A 1 40.91 8.87 -5.31
N SER A 2 39.82 9.36 -5.92
CA SER A 2 38.78 10.10 -5.19
C SER A 2 37.84 9.10 -4.54
N ASP A 3 37.56 9.36 -3.26
CA ASP A 3 36.58 8.69 -2.43
C ASP A 3 35.17 8.81 -3.03
N ASP A 4 34.60 7.70 -3.51
CA ASP A 4 33.15 7.56 -3.63
C ASP A 4 32.62 7.07 -2.28
N GLN A 5 32.51 8.01 -1.33
CA GLN A 5 31.67 7.83 -0.16
C GLN A 5 30.22 7.77 -0.62
N ILE A 6 29.69 6.56 -0.78
CA ILE A 6 28.25 6.35 -0.85
C ILE A 6 27.68 6.85 0.49
N ASP A 7 26.99 7.98 0.45
CA ASP A 7 26.31 8.54 1.63
C ASP A 7 25.27 7.49 2.10
N PRO A 8 25.40 6.93 3.32
CA PRO A 8 24.46 5.96 3.86
C PRO A 8 23.09 6.59 4.20
N ARG A 9 22.90 7.88 3.94
CA ARG A 9 21.61 8.56 3.99
C ARG A 9 20.99 8.60 2.60
N VAL A 10 20.70 7.42 2.03
CA VAL A 10 19.48 7.33 1.24
C VAL A 10 18.39 7.55 2.27
N PHE A 11 17.99 8.82 2.45
CA PHE A 11 16.87 9.18 3.28
C PHE A 11 15.69 8.42 2.70
N GLU A 12 15.32 7.30 3.33
CA GLU A 12 13.97 6.77 3.25
C GLU A 12 13.10 7.92 3.78
N GLU A 13 12.59 8.74 2.84
CA GLU A 13 11.56 9.70 3.21
C GLU A 13 10.48 8.88 3.92
N PRO A 14 10.07 9.30 5.14
CA PRO A 14 9.03 8.58 5.83
C PRO A 14 7.82 8.50 4.90
N PRO A 15 7.11 7.36 4.89
CA PRO A 15 5.97 7.17 4.00
C PRO A 15 5.02 8.37 4.11
N PRO A 16 4.42 8.80 2.98
CA PRO A 16 3.62 10.01 2.97
C PRO A 16 2.45 9.89 3.95
N VAL A 17 2.48 10.71 5.00
CA VAL A 17 1.41 10.72 6.02
C VAL A 17 0.14 11.27 5.40
N LEU A 18 -0.93 10.47 5.42
CA LEU A 18 -2.23 10.89 4.90
C LEU A 18 -2.92 11.81 5.93
N PRO A 19 -3.31 13.04 5.57
CA PRO A 19 -3.72 14.04 6.55
C PRO A 19 -5.15 13.88 7.08
N ASN A 20 -6.00 13.11 6.40
CA ASN A 20 -7.42 12.96 6.75
C ASN A 20 -8.07 11.81 5.96
N ARG A 21 -9.32 11.47 6.34
CA ARG A 21 -10.10 10.37 5.73
C ARG A 21 -10.29 10.56 4.23
N ARG A 22 -10.44 11.81 3.74
CA ARG A 22 -10.56 12.11 2.31
C ARG A 22 -9.28 11.73 1.55
N ALA A 23 -8.12 12.14 2.04
CA ALA A 23 -6.83 11.78 1.46
C ALA A 23 -6.62 10.26 1.47
N PHE A 24 -7.03 9.59 2.55
CA PHE A 24 -7.04 8.12 2.63
C PHE A 24 -7.87 7.48 1.50
N PHE A 25 -9.14 7.87 1.33
CA PHE A 25 -9.99 7.27 0.29
C PHE A 25 -9.50 7.56 -1.13
N GLN A 26 -8.94 8.75 -1.35
CA GLN A 26 -8.32 9.09 -2.62
C GLN A 26 -7.13 8.18 -2.91
N ARG A 27 -6.17 8.09 -1.97
CA ARG A 27 -4.98 7.24 -2.13
C ARG A 27 -5.37 5.77 -2.28
N LEU A 28 -6.28 5.25 -1.46
CA LEU A 28 -6.76 3.88 -1.56
C LEU A 28 -7.36 3.55 -2.93
N SER A 29 -8.14 4.47 -3.50
CA SER A 29 -8.72 4.26 -4.83
C SER A 29 -7.65 4.30 -5.93
N GLU A 30 -6.71 5.25 -5.86
CA GLU A 30 -5.55 5.32 -6.78
C GLU A 30 -4.67 4.06 -6.71
N THR A 31 -4.48 3.50 -5.51
CA THR A 31 -3.74 2.26 -5.28
C THR A 31 -4.47 1.07 -5.91
N ILE A 32 -5.78 0.93 -5.68
CA ILE A 32 -6.61 -0.13 -6.30
C ILE A 32 -6.50 -0.07 -7.84
N ASP A 33 -6.71 1.11 -8.44
CA ASP A 33 -6.62 1.29 -9.89
C ASP A 33 -5.22 0.96 -10.44
N THR A 34 -4.19 1.21 -9.66
CA THR A 34 -2.80 0.90 -10.03
C THR A 34 -2.53 -0.59 -9.98
N VAL A 35 -3.02 -1.28 -8.95
CA VAL A 35 -2.93 -2.74 -8.81
C VAL A 35 -3.71 -3.44 -9.93
N GLU A 36 -4.92 -2.99 -10.25
CA GLU A 36 -5.69 -3.55 -11.38
C GLU A 36 -4.95 -3.40 -12.71
N ARG A 37 -4.23 -2.29 -12.91
CA ARG A 37 -3.38 -2.11 -14.09
C ARG A 37 -2.19 -3.05 -14.09
N PHE A 38 -1.55 -3.28 -12.94
CA PHE A 38 -0.47 -4.28 -12.83
C PHE A 38 -0.94 -5.69 -13.14
N LYS A 39 -2.08 -6.11 -12.57
CA LYS A 39 -2.71 -7.39 -12.88
C LYS A 39 -2.93 -7.60 -14.38
N LYS A 40 -3.32 -6.56 -15.12
CA LYS A 40 -3.54 -6.64 -16.58
C LYS A 40 -2.24 -6.74 -17.38
N MET A 41 -1.14 -6.22 -16.86
CA MET A 41 0.17 -6.25 -17.53
C MET A 41 0.93 -7.55 -17.29
N ASP A 42 0.66 -8.24 -16.17
CA ASP A 42 1.25 -9.53 -15.84
C ASP A 42 0.19 -10.64 -15.86
N PRO A 43 -0.02 -11.31 -17.01
CA PRO A 43 -1.04 -12.34 -17.15
C PRO A 43 -0.60 -13.71 -16.60
N ALA A 44 0.59 -13.82 -15.98
CA ALA A 44 1.04 -15.09 -15.43
C ALA A 44 0.06 -15.56 -14.33
N PRO A 45 -0.40 -16.83 -14.33
CA PRO A 45 -1.39 -17.30 -13.38
C PRO A 45 -1.00 -17.10 -11.91
N ALA A 46 0.27 -17.30 -11.56
CA ALA A 46 0.78 -17.08 -10.20
C ALA A 46 0.74 -15.60 -9.79
N ALA A 47 1.11 -14.69 -10.70
CA ALA A 47 1.00 -13.26 -10.47
C ALA A 47 -0.47 -12.81 -10.35
N ALA A 48 -1.35 -13.37 -11.19
CA ALA A 48 -2.78 -13.06 -11.15
C ALA A 48 -3.42 -13.38 -9.79
N GLU A 49 -3.04 -14.52 -9.19
CA GLU A 49 -3.51 -14.90 -7.85
C GLU A 49 -3.03 -13.92 -6.78
N PHE A 50 -1.75 -13.54 -6.81
CA PHE A 50 -1.21 -12.51 -5.91
C PHE A 50 -1.99 -11.20 -6.03
N TRP A 51 -2.14 -10.68 -7.25
CA TRP A 51 -2.84 -9.43 -7.48
C TRP A 51 -4.31 -9.49 -7.05
N ASP A 52 -4.97 -10.64 -7.20
CA ASP A 52 -6.34 -10.85 -6.72
C ASP A 52 -6.44 -10.82 -5.21
N GLN A 53 -5.57 -11.53 -4.50
CA GLN A 53 -5.51 -11.48 -3.03
C GLN A 53 -5.24 -10.04 -2.55
N PHE A 54 -4.35 -9.33 -3.25
CA PHE A 54 -4.02 -7.96 -2.92
C PHE A 54 -5.22 -7.00 -3.11
N LEU A 55 -5.96 -7.13 -4.21
CA LEU A 55 -7.18 -6.37 -4.46
C LEU A 55 -8.28 -6.66 -3.44
N VAL A 56 -8.44 -7.92 -3.01
CA VAL A 56 -9.40 -8.28 -1.95
C VAL A 56 -9.09 -7.53 -0.65
N GLN A 57 -7.83 -7.43 -0.27
CA GLN A 57 -7.43 -6.73 0.95
C GLN A 57 -7.70 -5.22 0.86
N LEU A 58 -7.32 -4.57 -0.25
CA LEU A 58 -7.57 -3.13 -0.46
C LEU A 58 -9.07 -2.79 -0.54
N THR A 59 -9.86 -3.62 -1.22
CA THR A 59 -11.31 -3.42 -1.32
C THR A 59 -12.02 -3.69 0.00
N THR A 60 -11.54 -4.65 0.80
CA THR A 60 -12.01 -4.89 2.17
C THR A 60 -11.71 -3.69 3.07
N MET A 61 -10.49 -3.15 3.00
CA MET A 61 -10.10 -1.93 3.69
C MET A 61 -11.05 -0.78 3.35
N LYS A 62 -11.33 -0.57 2.05
CA LYS A 62 -12.26 0.48 1.57
C LYS A 62 -13.66 0.30 2.14
N LYS A 63 -14.17 -0.94 2.14
CA LYS A 63 -15.49 -1.29 2.66
C LYS A 63 -15.62 -0.95 4.15
N TRP A 64 -14.67 -1.39 4.97
CA TRP A 64 -14.71 -1.15 6.41
C TRP A 64 -14.48 0.32 6.76
N ALA A 65 -13.55 0.99 6.08
CA ALA A 65 -13.32 2.43 6.25
C ALA A 65 -14.54 3.28 5.91
N SER A 66 -15.38 2.82 4.97
CA SER A 66 -16.59 3.53 4.53
C SER A 66 -17.79 3.34 5.45
N ALA A 67 -17.70 2.48 6.47
CA ALA A 67 -18.73 2.36 7.50
C ALA A 67 -18.78 3.64 8.34
N GLU A 68 -19.96 3.97 8.88
CA GLU A 68 -20.17 5.17 9.71
C GLU A 68 -19.21 5.21 10.92
N GLU A 69 -19.07 4.08 11.59
CA GLU A 69 -18.16 3.89 12.74
C GLU A 69 -16.69 3.68 12.32
N GLY A 70 -16.43 3.46 11.03
CA GLY A 70 -15.12 3.05 10.53
C GLY A 70 -14.78 1.58 10.84
N PRO A 71 -13.50 1.17 10.66
CA PRO A 71 -13.04 -0.17 10.95
C PRO A 71 -12.87 -0.41 12.45
N SER A 72 -13.33 -1.56 12.94
CA SER A 72 -13.05 -1.99 14.32
C SER A 72 -11.57 -2.39 14.49
N GLU A 73 -11.07 -2.44 15.74
CA GLU A 73 -9.71 -2.92 16.03
C GLU A 73 -9.44 -4.31 15.44
N HIS A 74 -10.40 -5.23 15.58
CA HIS A 74 -10.28 -6.56 14.98
C HIS A 74 -10.19 -6.51 13.44
N GLN A 75 -10.95 -5.63 12.79
CA GLN A 75 -10.89 -5.44 11.34
C GLN A 75 -9.55 -4.86 10.89
N LYS A 76 -8.96 -3.94 11.67
CA LYS A 76 -7.63 -3.39 11.41
C LYS A 76 -6.54 -4.46 11.43
N GLU A 77 -6.64 -5.42 12.34
CA GLU A 77 -5.69 -6.54 12.45
C GLU A 77 -5.83 -7.56 11.31
N LEU A 78 -7.01 -7.69 10.69
CA LEU A 78 -7.25 -8.63 9.60
C LEU A 78 -6.68 -8.16 8.26
N VAL A 79 -6.41 -6.87 8.09
CA VAL A 79 -5.83 -6.32 6.85
C VAL A 79 -4.30 -6.41 6.90
N ASN A 80 -3.73 -7.14 5.95
CA ASN A 80 -2.29 -7.40 5.86
C ASN A 80 -1.67 -6.93 4.53
N VAL A 81 -2.10 -5.78 4.02
CA VAL A 81 -1.58 -5.24 2.74
C VAL A 81 -0.11 -4.85 2.81
N GLY A 82 0.37 -4.33 3.94
CA GLY A 82 1.79 -3.96 4.10
C GLY A 82 2.73 -5.17 3.98
N TRP A 83 2.37 -6.29 4.59
CA TRP A 83 3.17 -7.52 4.53
C TRP A 83 3.19 -8.14 3.12
N LEU A 84 2.03 -8.18 2.45
CA LEU A 84 1.93 -8.68 1.07
C LEU A 84 2.75 -7.83 0.10
N ALA A 85 2.77 -6.51 0.28
CA ALA A 85 3.55 -5.60 -0.54
C ALA A 85 5.06 -5.74 -0.32
N LEU A 86 5.50 -5.86 0.94
CA LEU A 86 6.92 -6.04 1.26
C LEU A 86 7.49 -7.31 0.65
N ARG A 87 6.75 -8.43 0.73
CA ARG A 87 7.22 -9.72 0.24
C ARG A 87 7.45 -9.75 -1.27
N GLU A 88 6.54 -9.17 -2.06
CA GLU A 88 6.58 -9.30 -3.52
C GLU A 88 7.29 -8.14 -4.22
N PHE A 89 7.38 -6.96 -3.60
CA PHE A 89 7.97 -5.79 -4.24
C PHE A 89 9.45 -5.60 -3.96
N GLU A 90 10.05 -6.38 -3.05
CA GLU A 90 11.50 -6.39 -2.84
C GLU A 90 12.27 -6.87 -4.08
N GLU A 91 11.63 -7.63 -4.98
CA GLU A 91 12.27 -8.16 -6.19
C GLU A 91 12.26 -7.19 -7.38
N ASP A 92 11.45 -6.12 -7.35
CA ASP A 92 11.34 -5.11 -8.42
C ASP A 92 11.64 -3.69 -7.87
N PRO A 93 12.88 -3.17 -8.04
CA PRO A 93 13.26 -1.85 -7.57
C PRO A 93 12.84 -0.71 -8.52
N SER A 94 11.93 -0.94 -9.47
CA SER A 94 11.51 0.10 -10.40
C SER A 94 10.82 1.26 -9.67
N PRO A 95 10.99 2.52 -10.12
CA PRO A 95 10.35 3.69 -9.49
C PRO A 95 8.83 3.58 -9.37
N ARG A 96 8.19 2.87 -10.31
CA ARG A 96 6.75 2.61 -10.30
C ARG A 96 6.37 1.65 -9.16
N MET A 97 7.17 0.62 -8.92
CA MET A 97 6.92 -0.33 -7.84
C MET A 97 7.19 0.29 -6.47
N GLN A 98 8.26 1.09 -6.36
CA GLN A 98 8.55 1.86 -5.15
C GLN A 98 7.38 2.80 -4.80
N LYS A 99 6.85 3.55 -5.79
CA LYS A 99 5.67 4.38 -5.56
C LYS A 99 4.46 3.58 -5.09
N LEU A 100 4.20 2.40 -5.68
CA LEU A 100 3.10 1.55 -5.25
C LEU A 100 3.29 1.10 -3.80
N LYS A 101 4.51 0.69 -3.43
CA LYS A 101 4.89 0.33 -2.05
C LYS A 101 4.63 1.50 -1.09
N ASP A 102 5.09 2.70 -1.41
CA ASP A 102 4.90 3.89 -0.58
C ASP A 102 3.40 4.23 -0.43
N ASP A 103 2.65 4.12 -1.54
CA ASP A 103 1.20 4.30 -1.54
C ASP A 103 0.52 3.31 -0.58
N ILE A 104 0.93 2.04 -0.60
CA ILE A 104 0.38 0.97 0.26
C ILE A 104 0.72 1.19 1.73
N VAL A 105 1.98 1.53 2.04
CA VAL A 105 2.39 1.80 3.41
C VAL A 105 1.56 2.96 3.97
N ALA A 106 1.38 4.04 3.19
CA ALA A 106 0.59 5.18 3.60
C ALA A 106 -0.88 4.84 3.91
N VAL A 107 -1.55 4.02 3.08
CA VAL A 107 -2.92 3.58 3.39
C VAL A 107 -2.99 2.58 4.56
N ASP A 108 -2.05 1.65 4.67
CA ASP A 108 -2.00 0.69 5.78
C ASP A 108 -1.82 1.40 7.13
N GLU A 109 -0.84 2.30 7.22
CA GLU A 109 -0.56 3.08 8.42
C GLU A 109 -1.77 3.90 8.85
N TYR A 110 -2.37 4.65 7.91
CA TYR A 110 -3.57 5.44 8.20
C TYR A 110 -4.74 4.57 8.66
N PHE A 111 -4.94 3.40 8.04
CA PHE A 111 -6.00 2.46 8.41
C PHE A 111 -5.82 1.92 9.84
N ARG A 112 -4.57 1.64 10.24
CA ARG A 112 -4.26 1.18 11.60
C ARG A 112 -4.53 2.23 12.66
N VAL A 113 -4.18 3.49 12.40
CA VAL A 113 -4.41 4.60 13.34
C VAL A 113 -5.72 5.33 13.11
N TRP A 114 -6.70 4.67 12.48
CA TRP A 114 -7.96 5.28 12.04
C TRP A 114 -8.50 6.27 13.07
N PRO A 115 -8.63 7.57 12.72
CA PRO A 115 -9.00 8.58 13.70
C PRO A 115 -10.42 8.31 14.17
N GLU A 116 -10.61 8.30 15.50
CA GLU A 116 -11.93 8.32 16.11
C GLU A 116 -12.71 9.52 15.55
N GLY A 117 -14.00 9.30 15.24
CA GLY A 117 -14.86 10.28 14.59
C GLY A 117 -15.16 11.49 15.46
#